data_AF-A0A7J0C4S8-F1
#
_entry.id   AF-A0A7J0C4S8-F1
#
_cell.length_a   1.000
_cell.length_b   1.000
_cell.length_c   1.000
_cell.angle_alpha   90.00
_cell.angle_beta   90.00
_cell.angle_gamma   90.00
#
_symmetry.space_group_name_H-M   'P 1'
#
loop_
_entity.id
_entity.type
_entity.pdbx_description
1 polymer ?
#
loop_
_entity_poly.entity_id
_entity_poly.type
_entity_poly.pdbx_seq_one_letter_code
_entity_poly.pdbx_strand_id
1 'polypeptide(L)'
;MSAPTPESAESRESVWTPAAPPAPVDSVDSDSARASLEALRSEIAKAVVGQDAAVTGMVVALLCRGHVLLEGVPGVAKTLLVRALAASLELDTKRVQFTPDLMPSDVTGSLVYDARTAEFSFQPGPVFTNLLLADEINRTPPRLSPPSWKPWRNAR
;
A
#
# COMPACT_ATOMS: atom_id res chain seq x y z
N MET A 1 -16.56 60.59 0.96
CA MET A 1 -16.91 59.21 0.59
C MET A 1 -16.51 59.01 -0.87
N SER A 2 -15.33 58.45 -1.10
CA SER A 2 -14.90 57.89 -2.39
C SER A 2 -14.07 56.66 -2.07
N ALA A 3 -14.54 55.49 -2.49
CA ALA A 3 -13.87 54.22 -2.27
C ALA A 3 -12.63 54.12 -3.18
N PRO A 4 -11.52 53.51 -2.73
CA PRO A 4 -10.44 53.11 -3.62
C PRO A 4 -10.80 51.78 -4.32
N THR A 5 -10.55 51.73 -5.63
CA THR A 5 -10.62 50.54 -6.49
C THR A 5 -9.55 49.53 -6.08
N PRO A 6 -9.83 48.20 -6.03
CA PRO A 6 -8.78 47.22 -5.81
C PRO A 6 -8.03 46.95 -7.12
N GLU A 7 -6.71 47.14 -7.05
CA GLU A 7 -5.72 46.80 -8.06
C GLU A 7 -5.70 45.26 -8.27
N SER A 8 -5.74 44.85 -9.53
CA SER A 8 -5.88 43.47 -9.97
C SER A 8 -4.66 42.64 -9.58
N ALA A 9 -4.90 41.57 -8.81
CA ALA A 9 -3.90 40.55 -8.52
C ALA A 9 -3.59 39.76 -9.80
N GLU A 10 -2.40 39.97 -10.36
CA GLU A 10 -1.85 39.14 -11.44
C GLU A 10 -1.66 37.71 -10.94
N SER A 11 -2.53 36.82 -11.42
CA SER A 11 -2.45 35.38 -11.30
C SER A 11 -1.24 34.86 -12.07
N ARG A 12 -0.16 34.52 -11.35
CA ARG A 12 0.96 33.74 -11.90
C ARG A 12 0.51 32.29 -12.11
N GLU A 13 0.09 31.98 -13.33
CA GLU A 13 -0.05 30.59 -13.78
C GLU A 13 1.32 29.91 -13.75
N SER A 14 1.52 29.06 -12.75
CA SER A 14 2.67 28.18 -12.64
C SER A 14 2.55 27.08 -13.70
N VAL A 15 3.16 27.30 -14.86
CA VAL A 15 3.27 26.30 -15.93
C VAL A 15 4.04 25.08 -15.41
N TRP A 16 3.35 23.95 -15.30
CA TRP A 16 3.96 22.65 -15.01
C TRP A 16 4.92 22.28 -16.15
N THR A 17 6.22 22.32 -15.88
CA THR A 17 7.24 21.77 -16.78
C THR A 17 7.42 20.29 -16.45
N PRO A 18 7.13 19.36 -17.37
CA PRO A 18 7.40 17.95 -17.11
C PRO A 18 8.90 17.74 -16.90
N ALA A 19 9.26 17.11 -15.77
CA ALA A 19 10.63 16.77 -15.45
C ALA A 19 11.25 15.91 -16.56
N ALA A 20 12.50 16.19 -16.90
CA ALA A 20 13.28 15.43 -17.88
C ALA A 20 13.25 13.92 -17.56
N PRO A 21 13.25 13.04 -18.58
CA PRO A 21 13.29 11.61 -18.34
C PRO A 21 14.50 11.24 -17.46
N PRO A 22 14.34 10.31 -16.51
CA PRO A 22 15.44 9.90 -15.65
C PRO A 22 16.62 9.42 -16.49
N ALA A 23 17.83 9.77 -16.05
CA ALA A 23 19.09 9.34 -16.67
C ALA A 23 19.09 7.81 -16.89
N PRO A 24 19.82 7.31 -17.91
CA PRO A 24 19.91 5.87 -18.15
C PRO A 24 20.41 5.19 -16.89
N VAL A 25 19.61 4.25 -16.37
CA VAL A 25 20.00 3.42 -15.23
C VAL A 25 21.29 2.70 -15.59
N ASP A 26 22.35 2.93 -14.80
CA ASP A 26 23.61 2.22 -14.94
C ASP A 26 23.33 0.71 -15.02
N SER A 27 24.00 0.01 -15.94
CA SER A 27 23.79 -1.41 -16.19
C SER A 27 24.02 -2.20 -14.91
N VAL A 28 22.94 -2.52 -14.20
CA VAL A 28 22.98 -3.35 -13.00
C VAL A 28 23.68 -4.65 -13.35
N ASP A 29 24.81 -4.91 -12.69
CA ASP A 29 25.53 -6.17 -12.83
C ASP A 29 24.62 -7.32 -12.34
N SER A 30 24.24 -8.19 -13.26
CA SER A 30 23.33 -9.30 -12.98
C SER A 30 23.87 -10.24 -11.89
N ASP A 31 25.19 -10.35 -11.78
CA ASP A 31 25.82 -11.21 -10.79
C ASP A 31 25.70 -10.60 -9.38
N SER A 32 25.88 -9.28 -9.26
CA SER A 32 25.65 -8.55 -8.01
C SER A 32 24.18 -8.65 -7.58
N ALA A 33 23.23 -8.47 -8.50
CA ALA A 33 21.81 -8.57 -8.18
C ALA A 33 21.42 -9.97 -7.69
N ARG A 34 21.98 -11.01 -8.32
CA ARG A 34 21.78 -12.40 -7.92
C ARG A 34 22.34 -12.68 -6.53
N ALA A 35 23.54 -12.20 -6.22
CA ALA A 35 24.14 -12.36 -4.90
C ALA A 35 23.29 -11.69 -3.80
N SER A 36 22.75 -10.50 -4.05
CA SER A 36 21.85 -9.81 -3.10
C SER A 36 20.55 -10.59 -2.87
N LEU A 37 19.97 -11.18 -3.91
CA LEU A 37 18.76 -12.02 -3.80
C LEU A 37 19.00 -13.29 -2.99
N GLU A 38 20.17 -13.93 -3.16
CA GLU A 38 20.57 -15.09 -2.38
C GLU A 38 20.81 -14.73 -0.91
N ALA A 39 21.47 -13.61 -0.64
CA ALA A 39 21.66 -13.09 0.72
C ALA A 39 20.31 -12.81 1.41
N LEU A 40 19.38 -12.15 0.71
CA LEU A 40 18.03 -11.89 1.22
C LEU A 40 17.30 -13.19 1.59
N ARG A 41 17.35 -14.20 0.71
CA ARG A 41 16.73 -15.51 0.98
C ARG A 41 17.36 -16.18 2.20
N SER A 42 18.68 -16.10 2.34
CA SER A 42 19.40 -16.66 3.49
C SER A 42 18.97 -15.99 4.80
N GLU A 43 18.80 -14.67 4.82
CA GLU A 43 18.30 -13.95 6.00
C GLU A 43 16.88 -14.38 6.38
N ILE A 44 15.97 -14.47 5.40
CA ILE A 44 14.58 -14.88 5.67
C ILE A 44 14.52 -16.34 6.16
N ALA A 45 15.37 -17.21 5.62
CA ALA A 45 15.45 -18.62 6.00
C ALA A 45 15.83 -18.85 7.49
N LYS A 46 16.45 -17.86 8.14
CA LYS A 46 16.74 -17.91 9.59
C LYS A 46 15.46 -17.86 10.44
N ALA A 47 14.41 -17.21 9.94
CA ALA A 47 13.14 -17.05 10.66
C ALA A 47 12.04 -17.99 10.16
N VAL A 48 12.03 -18.33 8.87
CA VAL A 48 10.98 -19.16 8.24
C VAL A 48 11.60 -20.27 7.41
N VAL A 49 11.27 -21.53 7.76
CA VAL A 49 11.79 -22.72 7.09
C VAL A 49 10.75 -23.29 6.11
N GLY A 50 11.20 -23.70 4.92
CA GLY A 50 10.37 -24.46 3.96
C GLY A 50 9.34 -23.63 3.19
N GLN A 51 9.56 -22.32 3.05
CA GLN A 51 8.67 -21.40 2.32
C GLN A 51 9.35 -20.73 1.11
N ASP A 52 10.32 -21.39 0.49
CA ASP A 52 11.16 -20.81 -0.58
C ASP A 52 10.36 -20.29 -1.79
N ALA A 53 9.30 -21.01 -2.17
CA ALA A 53 8.41 -20.61 -3.26
C ALA A 53 7.65 -19.32 -2.93
N ALA A 54 7.14 -19.20 -1.70
CA ALA A 54 6.43 -18.01 -1.24
C ALA A 54 7.37 -16.81 -1.13
N VAL A 55 8.57 -16.99 -0.57
CA VAL A 55 9.62 -15.95 -0.54
C VAL A 55 9.91 -15.45 -1.94
N THR A 56 10.13 -16.36 -2.89
CA THR A 56 10.44 -16.02 -4.28
C THR A 56 9.31 -15.23 -4.93
N GLY A 57 8.06 -15.68 -4.79
CA GLY A 57 6.90 -14.98 -5.32
C GLY A 57 6.74 -13.57 -4.72
N MET A 58 6.98 -13.41 -3.42
CA MET A 58 6.93 -12.11 -2.75
C MET A 58 8.01 -11.15 -3.22
N VAL A 59 9.25 -11.63 -3.40
CA VAL A 59 10.35 -10.81 -3.93
C VAL A 59 10.07 -10.38 -5.37
N VAL A 60 9.59 -11.30 -6.22
CA VAL A 60 9.19 -10.97 -7.60
C VAL A 60 8.09 -9.92 -7.61
N ALA A 61 7.04 -10.10 -6.80
CA ALA A 61 5.96 -9.13 -6.71
C ALA A 61 6.45 -7.76 -6.24
N LEU A 62 7.33 -7.72 -5.24
CA LEU A 62 7.92 -6.47 -4.74
C LEU A 62 8.69 -5.73 -5.85
N LEU A 63 9.54 -6.43 -6.60
CA LEU A 63 10.32 -5.87 -7.70
C LEU A 63 9.42 -5.38 -8.85
N CYS A 64 8.33 -6.08 -9.12
CA CYS A 64 7.33 -5.71 -10.13
C CYS A 64 6.29 -4.68 -9.62
N ARG A 65 6.39 -4.21 -8.37
CA ARG A 65 5.37 -3.35 -7.71
C ARG A 65 3.95 -3.96 -7.73
N GLY A 66 3.88 -5.28 -7.64
CA GLY A 66 2.64 -6.04 -7.55
C GLY A 66 2.19 -6.28 -6.11
N HIS A 67 1.02 -6.91 -5.98
CA HIS A 67 0.46 -7.35 -4.70
C HIS A 67 0.43 -8.88 -4.64
N VAL A 68 0.59 -9.44 -3.44
CA VAL A 68 0.58 -10.88 -3.21
C VAL A 68 -0.59 -11.25 -2.32
N LEU A 69 -1.35 -12.26 -2.73
CA LEU A 69 -2.33 -12.91 -1.88
C LEU A 69 -1.73 -14.21 -1.34
N LEU A 70 -1.51 -14.27 -0.03
CA LEU A 70 -0.94 -15.45 0.63
C LEU A 70 -2.07 -16.38 1.11
N GLU A 71 -2.48 -17.31 0.24
CA GLU A 71 -3.46 -18.35 0.56
C GLU A 71 -2.79 -19.57 1.22
N GLY A 72 -3.56 -20.35 1.98
CA GLY A 72 -3.05 -21.49 2.74
C GLY A 72 -3.71 -21.63 4.11
N VAL A 73 -3.50 -22.79 4.74
CA VAL A 73 -4.11 -23.13 6.04
C VAL A 73 -3.65 -22.16 7.16
N PRO A 74 -4.43 -21.96 8.22
CA PRO A 74 -3.96 -21.21 9.39
C PRO A 74 -2.74 -21.89 10.01
N GLY A 75 -1.76 -21.10 10.47
CA GLY A 75 -0.58 -21.60 11.17
C GLY A 75 0.70 -21.77 10.31
N VAL A 76 0.66 -21.55 8.99
CA VAL A 76 1.85 -21.70 8.12
C VAL A 76 2.78 -20.48 8.10
N ALA A 77 2.97 -19.83 9.25
CA ALA A 77 3.93 -18.73 9.43
C ALA A 77 3.82 -17.54 8.43
N LYS A 78 2.69 -17.34 7.74
CA LYS A 78 2.52 -16.29 6.72
C LYS A 78 2.81 -14.88 7.24
N THR A 79 2.31 -14.57 8.45
CA THR A 79 2.59 -13.30 9.12
C THR A 79 4.08 -13.16 9.45
N LEU A 80 4.72 -14.25 9.88
CA LEU A 80 6.15 -14.26 10.18
C LEU A 80 6.99 -14.07 8.92
N LEU A 81 6.57 -14.68 7.81
CA LEU A 81 7.20 -14.56 6.50
C LEU A 81 7.23 -13.10 6.01
N VAL A 82 6.08 -12.41 6.08
CA VAL A 82 5.99 -10.99 5.68
C VAL A 82 6.85 -10.11 6.60
N ARG A 83 6.83 -10.37 7.90
CA ARG A 83 7.66 -9.63 8.87
C ARG A 83 9.15 -9.88 8.66
N ALA A 84 9.55 -11.11 8.36
CA ALA A 84 10.94 -11.46 8.08
C ALA A 84 11.42 -10.76 6.81
N LEU A 85 10.63 -10.79 5.74
CA LEU A 85 10.96 -10.06 4.50
C LEU A 85 11.11 -8.56 4.75
N ALA A 86 10.17 -7.94 5.47
CA ALA A 86 10.22 -6.51 5.79
C ALA A 86 11.48 -6.17 6.61
N ALA A 87 11.81 -6.99 7.61
CA ALA A 87 12.99 -6.81 8.43
C ALA A 87 14.30 -6.98 7.65
N SER A 88 14.39 -7.98 6.76
CA SER A 88 15.58 -8.22 5.94
C SER A 88 15.84 -7.14 4.89
N LEU A 89 14.82 -6.36 4.53
CA LEU A 89 14.91 -5.26 3.57
C LEU A 89 14.80 -3.88 4.22
N GLU A 90 14.74 -3.80 5.55
CA GLU A 90 14.56 -2.56 6.32
C GLU A 90 13.35 -1.73 5.83
N LEU A 91 12.25 -2.41 5.51
CA LEU A 91 11.02 -1.82 5.00
C LEU A 91 10.06 -1.49 6.14
N ASP A 92 9.42 -0.33 6.06
CA ASP A 92 8.28 -0.04 6.90
C ASP A 92 7.17 -1.04 6.59
N THR A 93 6.61 -1.64 7.64
CA THR A 93 5.46 -2.52 7.51
C THR A 93 4.38 -2.18 8.52
N LYS A 94 3.12 -2.22 8.07
CA LYS A 94 1.93 -2.08 8.91
C LYS A 94 1.00 -3.26 8.67
N ARG A 95 0.22 -3.59 9.68
CA ARG A 95 -0.77 -4.68 9.63
C ARG A 95 -2.16 -4.11 9.83
N VAL A 96 -3.10 -4.51 8.98
CA VAL A 96 -4.52 -4.19 9.08
C VAL A 96 -5.32 -5.48 9.12
N GLN A 97 -6.25 -5.54 10.06
CA GLN A 97 -7.23 -6.60 10.17
C GLN A 97 -8.50 -6.13 9.46
N PHE A 98 -8.88 -6.77 8.35
CA PHE A 98 -10.14 -6.45 7.68
C PHE A 98 -11.32 -6.96 8.50
N THR A 99 -12.10 -6.03 9.03
CA THR A 99 -13.39 -6.27 9.66
C THR A 99 -14.50 -5.70 8.77
N PRO A 100 -15.74 -6.21 8.83
CA PRO A 100 -16.84 -5.70 8.02
C PRO A 100 -17.21 -4.24 8.32
N ASP A 101 -16.77 -3.72 9.47
CA ASP A 101 -17.02 -2.36 9.93
C ASP A 101 -15.85 -1.40 9.63
N LEU A 102 -14.77 -1.90 9.01
CA LEU A 102 -13.59 -1.09 8.69
C LEU A 102 -13.97 0.01 7.69
N MET A 103 -13.80 1.27 8.08
CA MET A 103 -14.08 2.40 7.20
C MET A 103 -12.88 2.64 6.27
N PRO A 104 -13.10 3.16 5.05
CA PRO A 104 -11.98 3.52 4.16
C PRO A 104 -10.99 4.49 4.81
N SER A 105 -11.49 5.42 5.63
CA SER A 105 -10.66 6.37 6.40
C SER A 105 -9.73 5.70 7.41
N ASP A 106 -10.06 4.50 7.90
CA ASP A 106 -9.20 3.76 8.82
C ASP A 106 -7.97 3.18 8.11
N VAL A 107 -8.03 3.04 6.78
CA VAL A 107 -6.93 2.55 5.93
C VAL A 107 -6.17 3.69 5.29
N THR A 108 -6.89 4.68 4.75
CA THR A 108 -6.29 5.83 4.05
C THR A 108 -5.90 6.97 4.99
N GLY A 109 -6.39 6.99 6.22
CA GLY A 109 -6.19 8.12 7.14
C GLY A 109 -7.31 9.15 7.09
N SER A 110 -7.20 10.16 7.95
CA SER A 110 -8.23 11.17 8.18
C SER A 110 -7.63 12.56 8.44
N LEU A 111 -8.45 13.60 8.27
CA LEU A 111 -8.10 14.96 8.69
C LEU A 111 -8.60 15.17 10.11
N VAL A 112 -7.68 15.50 11.02
CA VAL A 112 -7.96 15.75 12.43
C VAL A 112 -7.85 17.25 12.68
N TYR A 113 -8.93 17.84 13.21
CA TYR A 113 -8.93 19.24 13.62
C TYR A 113 -8.31 19.39 15.01
N ASP A 114 -7.23 20.17 15.12
CA ASP A 114 -6.64 20.56 16.40
C ASP A 114 -7.32 21.84 16.89
N ALA A 115 -8.16 21.72 17.93
CA ALA A 115 -8.88 22.84 18.51
C ALA A 115 -7.98 23.89 19.17
N ARG A 116 -6.72 23.56 19.49
CA ARG A 116 -5.75 24.49 20.08
C ARG A 116 -5.10 25.39 19.03
N THR A 117 -4.83 24.86 17.84
CA THR A 117 -4.22 25.63 16.74
C THR A 117 -5.24 26.12 15.72
N ALA A 118 -6.48 25.63 15.78
CA ALA A 118 -7.54 25.86 14.79
C ALA A 118 -7.16 25.40 13.38
N GLU A 119 -6.30 24.38 13.28
CA GLU A 119 -5.80 23.84 12.02
C GLU A 119 -6.27 22.39 11.80
N PHE A 120 -6.40 22.01 10.53
CA PHE A 120 -6.62 20.62 10.14
C PHE A 120 -5.28 19.96 9.81
N SER A 121 -4.96 18.86 10.50
CA SER A 121 -3.76 18.05 10.27
C SER A 121 -4.14 16.70 9.65
N PHE A 122 -3.39 16.26 8.64
CA PHE A 122 -3.60 14.93 8.04
C PHE A 122 -2.89 13.87 8.86
N GLN A 123 -3.66 12.89 9.34
CA GLN A 123 -3.13 11.72 10.02
C GLN A 123 -3.10 10.54 9.05
N PRO A 124 -1.91 10.13 8.56
CA PRO A 124 -1.81 9.07 7.57
C PRO A 124 -2.23 7.72 8.13
N GLY A 125 -3.08 7.01 7.37
CA GLY A 125 -3.49 5.66 7.69
C GLY A 125 -2.40 4.60 7.50
N PRO A 126 -2.72 3.32 7.75
CA PRO A 126 -1.78 2.22 7.63
C PRO A 126 -1.33 1.93 6.20
N VAL A 127 -2.03 2.41 5.17
CA VAL A 127 -1.62 2.25 3.77
C VAL A 127 -0.31 2.97 3.43
N PHE A 128 0.08 3.98 4.21
CA PHE A 128 1.36 4.67 4.05
C PHE A 128 2.46 3.87 4.75
N THR A 129 2.96 2.86 4.04
CA THR A 129 4.02 1.94 4.44
C THR A 129 4.58 1.25 3.19
N ASN A 130 5.77 0.65 3.25
CA ASN A 130 6.31 -0.10 2.11
C ASN A 130 5.60 -1.45 1.94
N LEU A 131 5.24 -2.11 3.04
CA LEU A 131 4.55 -3.40 3.06
C LEU A 131 3.33 -3.38 3.98
N LEU A 132 2.14 -3.48 3.40
CA LEU A 132 0.89 -3.59 4.15
C LEU A 132 0.44 -5.05 4.23
N LEU A 133 0.39 -5.61 5.44
CA LEU A 133 -0.20 -6.93 5.68
C LEU A 133 -1.70 -6.78 5.95
N ALA A 134 -2.51 -7.22 5.00
CA ALA A 134 -3.98 -7.24 5.08
C ALA A 134 -4.49 -8.63 5.47
N ASP A 135 -4.86 -8.82 6.73
CA ASP A 135 -5.43 -10.08 7.22
C ASP A 135 -6.96 -10.10 7.08
N GLU A 136 -7.53 -11.30 6.88
CA GLU A 136 -8.99 -11.55 6.74
C GLU A 136 -9.70 -10.76 5.62
N ILE A 137 -9.03 -10.51 4.49
CA ILE A 137 -9.66 -9.90 3.29
C ILE A 137 -10.95 -10.60 2.84
N ASN A 138 -11.08 -11.90 3.14
CA ASN A 138 -12.25 -12.71 2.79
C ASN A 138 -13.44 -12.57 3.75
N ARG A 139 -13.39 -11.69 4.77
CA ARG A 139 -14.52 -11.40 5.67
C ARG A 139 -15.32 -10.15 5.32
N THR A 140 -14.94 -9.41 4.27
CA THR A 140 -15.82 -8.35 3.76
C THR A 140 -16.98 -9.00 3.01
N PRO A 141 -18.24 -8.81 3.44
CA PRO A 141 -19.36 -9.32 2.67
C PRO A 141 -19.35 -8.65 1.29
N PRO A 142 -19.69 -9.37 0.19
CA PRO A 142 -19.84 -8.75 -1.13
C PRO A 142 -21.10 -7.88 -1.11
N ARG A 143 -21.01 -6.65 -0.60
CA ARG A 143 -22.10 -5.69 -0.61
C ARG A 143 -21.92 -4.70 -1.74
N LEU A 144 -22.25 -5.13 -2.95
CA LEU A 144 -22.85 -4.29 -3.98
C LEU A 144 -23.80 -5.15 -4.83
N SER A 145 -24.94 -5.52 -4.23
CA SER A 145 -26.14 -5.85 -4.99
C SER A 145 -27.29 -5.15 -4.28
N PRO A 146 -27.81 -4.04 -4.83
CA PRO A 146 -28.97 -3.38 -4.24
C PRO A 146 -30.17 -4.35 -4.20
N PRO A 147 -31.09 -4.22 -3.22
CA PRO A 147 -32.27 -5.09 -3.08
C PRO A 147 -33.25 -5.08 -4.27
N SER A 148 -33.01 -4.23 -5.28
CA SER A 148 -33.91 -4.02 -6.42
C SER A 148 -33.89 -5.11 -7.49
N TRP A 149 -33.00 -6.12 -7.41
CA TRP A 149 -32.85 -7.12 -8.49
C TRP A 149 -33.70 -8.40 -8.35
N LYS A 150 -34.50 -8.57 -7.29
CA LYS A 150 -35.34 -9.78 -7.15
C LYS A 150 -36.34 -10.07 -8.30
N PRO A 151 -36.82 -9.12 -9.13
CA PRO A 151 -37.76 -9.46 -10.20
C PRO A 151 -37.17 -10.25 -11.38
N TRP A 152 -35.86 -10.20 -11.62
CA TRP A 152 -35.29 -10.71 -12.89
C TRP A 152 -34.81 -12.17 -12.85
N ARG A 153 -34.79 -12.84 -11.68
CA ARG A 153 -34.39 -14.26 -11.59
C ARG A 153 -35.44 -15.26 -12.10
N ASN A 154 -36.63 -14.80 -12.51
CA ASN A 154 -37.71 -15.66 -13.02
C ASN A 154 -38.16 -15.33 -14.46
N ALA A 155 -37.36 -14.60 -15.25
CA ALA A 155 -37.66 -14.36 -16.65
C ALA A 155 -36.72 -15.19 -17.57
N ARG A 156 -37.19 -16.42 -17.84
CA ARG A 156 -36.71 -17.45 -18.79
C ARG A 156 -35.50 -18.27 -18.39
#